data_AF-A0A0G4Q5Y6-F1
#
_entry.id   AF-A0A0G4Q5Y6-F1
#
_cell.length_a   1.000
_cell.length_b   1.000
_cell.length_c   1.000
_cell.angle_alpha   90.00
_cell.angle_beta   90.00
_cell.angle_gamma   90.00
#
_symmetry.space_group_name_H-M   'P 1'
#
loop_
_entity.id
_entity.type
_entity.pdbx_description
1 polymer ?
#
loop_
_entity_poly.entity_id
_entity_poly.type
_entity_poly.pdbx_seq_one_letter_code
_entity_poly.pdbx_strand_id
1 'polypeptide(L)'
;MQYKLSYFFILLLSTSTLSGCLSLKEKAAIKAEQDRAEQQRLIDEEIKSYGPPTVIYRIDEHRFFTLEKYNERRSGSTYYNNTQKGIHQELIRSSACRYQGRLIWATERDDAFAFPGVLSRVTSRCAGTKTGCVNVILVTLDGGKNFRPTNGGFGGNTDHPGYYSSFFDIIVTNEGFYLGKSTTSRLKNDSLDDPWWQKFYFDPTDSNYVHSSLGDKESPSSTLKTPSEQTRFDCSAPSIYPISQAEKL
;
A
#
# COMPACT_ATOMS: atom_id res chain seq x y z
N MET A 1 -32.34 -57.94 65.35
CA MET A 1 -33.30 -57.01 64.73
C MET A 1 -32.56 -55.71 64.43
N GLN A 2 -32.49 -55.35 63.14
CA GLN A 2 -32.16 -54.04 62.56
C GLN A 2 -30.78 -53.41 62.85
N TYR A 3 -29.85 -53.63 61.92
CA TYR A 3 -28.77 -52.68 61.61
C TYR A 3 -29.36 -51.51 60.80
N LYS A 4 -29.33 -50.28 61.33
CA LYS A 4 -29.61 -49.05 60.57
C LYS A 4 -28.28 -48.50 60.01
N LEU A 5 -27.91 -48.94 58.81
CA LEU A 5 -26.94 -48.23 57.98
C LEU A 5 -27.65 -47.00 57.38
N SER A 6 -27.46 -45.84 58.02
CA SER A 6 -28.10 -44.58 57.65
C SER A 6 -27.39 -43.94 56.46
N TYR A 7 -27.99 -44.08 55.26
CA TYR A 7 -28.17 -43.03 54.24
C TYR A 7 -27.04 -42.04 53.88
N PHE A 8 -25.77 -42.35 54.13
CA PHE A 8 -24.64 -41.47 53.73
C PHE A 8 -23.88 -41.94 52.47
N PHE A 9 -24.33 -43.05 51.85
CA PHE A 9 -23.62 -43.67 50.71
C PHE A 9 -24.39 -43.66 49.37
N ILE A 10 -25.50 -42.93 49.27
CA ILE A 10 -26.33 -42.83 48.04
C ILE A 10 -26.35 -41.40 47.47
N LEU A 11 -25.23 -40.68 47.59
CA LEU A 11 -25.05 -39.34 47.00
C LEU A 11 -23.70 -39.20 46.28
N LEU A 12 -23.11 -40.32 45.84
CA LEU A 12 -21.85 -40.35 45.08
C LEU A 12 -21.98 -40.97 43.67
N LEU A 13 -23.20 -41.10 43.13
CA LEU A 13 -23.43 -41.76 41.83
C LEU A 13 -24.36 -40.97 40.89
N SER A 14 -24.47 -39.66 41.02
CA SER A 14 -25.19 -38.81 40.06
C SER A 14 -24.38 -37.60 39.57
N THR A 15 -23.06 -37.72 39.53
CA THR A 15 -22.23 -36.99 38.56
C THR A 15 -21.74 -37.99 37.53
N SER A 16 -22.65 -38.75 36.93
CA SER A 16 -22.44 -39.28 35.60
C SER A 16 -22.28 -38.07 34.70
N THR A 17 -21.03 -37.70 34.48
CA THR A 17 -20.53 -36.83 33.43
C THR A 17 -21.44 -36.95 32.22
N LEU A 18 -22.21 -35.88 31.96
CA LEU A 18 -22.84 -35.65 30.66
C LEU A 18 -21.73 -35.30 29.65
N SER A 19 -20.66 -36.09 29.60
CA SER A 19 -19.73 -36.15 28.49
C SER A 19 -20.39 -37.05 27.44
N GLY A 20 -21.50 -36.56 26.86
CA GLY A 20 -21.93 -37.07 25.57
C GLY A 20 -20.72 -36.92 24.65
N CYS A 21 -20.22 -38.02 24.10
CA CYS A 21 -19.16 -37.97 23.10
C CYS A 21 -19.70 -37.15 21.93
N LEU A 22 -19.30 -35.87 21.85
CA LEU A 22 -19.58 -35.02 20.71
C LEU A 22 -19.19 -35.79 19.45
N SER A 23 -20.10 -35.82 18.49
CA SER A 23 -19.81 -36.37 17.17
C SER A 23 -18.60 -35.64 16.57
N LEU A 24 -17.86 -36.30 15.69
CA LEU A 24 -16.73 -35.68 14.99
C LEU A 24 -17.15 -34.37 14.28
N LYS A 25 -18.40 -34.30 13.81
CA LYS A 25 -18.98 -33.10 13.18
C LYS A 25 -19.13 -31.94 14.17
N GLU A 26 -19.63 -32.19 15.38
CA GLU A 26 -19.77 -31.16 16.41
C GLU A 26 -18.41 -30.68 16.93
N LYS A 27 -17.45 -31.60 17.11
CA LYS A 27 -16.07 -31.22 17.47
C LYS A 27 -15.41 -30.35 16.40
N ALA A 28 -15.60 -30.68 15.12
CA ALA A 28 -15.08 -29.90 14.01
C ALA A 28 -15.73 -28.50 13.94
N ALA A 29 -17.04 -28.39 14.18
CA ALA A 29 -17.75 -27.12 14.20
C ALA A 29 -17.26 -26.21 15.34
N ILE A 30 -17.11 -26.76 16.56
CA ILE A 30 -16.59 -26.01 17.72
C ILE A 30 -15.16 -25.52 17.43
N LYS A 31 -14.30 -26.39 16.88
CA LYS A 31 -12.94 -26.01 16.51
C LYS A 31 -12.93 -24.89 15.47
N ALA A 32 -13.78 -24.96 14.44
CA ALA A 32 -13.86 -23.92 13.42
C ALA A 32 -14.29 -22.57 14.00
N GLU A 33 -15.23 -22.54 14.94
CA GLU A 33 -15.64 -21.31 15.62
C GLU A 33 -14.53 -20.77 16.55
N GLN A 34 -13.83 -21.64 17.27
CA GLN A 34 -12.66 -21.25 18.08
C GLN A 34 -11.54 -20.67 17.22
N ASP A 35 -11.23 -21.32 16.09
CA ASP A 35 -10.21 -20.87 15.14
C ASP A 35 -10.59 -19.50 14.55
N ARG A 36 -11.88 -19.26 14.22
CA ARG A 36 -12.35 -17.93 13.78
C ARG A 36 -12.23 -16.87 14.86
N ALA A 37 -12.62 -17.19 16.09
CA ALA A 37 -12.54 -16.24 17.21
C ALA A 37 -11.09 -15.84 17.49
N GLU A 38 -10.16 -16.80 17.43
CA GLU A 38 -8.74 -16.54 17.58
C GLU A 38 -8.19 -15.72 16.41
N GLN A 39 -8.58 -16.03 15.16
CA GLN A 39 -8.21 -15.20 14.01
C GLN A 39 -8.70 -13.75 14.15
N GLN A 40 -9.93 -13.54 14.62
CA GLN A 40 -10.45 -12.20 14.85
C GLN A 40 -9.66 -11.47 15.94
N ARG A 41 -9.33 -12.15 17.04
CA ARG A 41 -8.50 -11.58 18.12
C ARG A 41 -7.14 -11.12 17.60
N LEU A 42 -6.49 -11.93 16.77
CA LEU A 42 -5.20 -11.59 16.16
C LEU A 42 -5.31 -10.39 15.20
N ILE A 43 -6.38 -10.30 14.42
CA ILE A 43 -6.66 -9.13 13.55
C ILE A 43 -6.85 -7.86 14.40
N ASP A 44 -7.62 -7.94 15.48
CA ASP A 44 -7.89 -6.79 16.35
C ASP A 44 -6.62 -6.31 17.07
N GLU A 45 -5.78 -7.23 17.54
CA GLU A 45 -4.48 -6.91 18.12
C GLU A 45 -3.54 -6.27 17.10
N GLU A 46 -3.56 -6.76 15.85
CA GLU A 46 -2.79 -6.16 14.78
C GLU A 46 -3.27 -4.73 14.46
N ILE A 47 -4.57 -4.50 14.36
CA ILE A 47 -5.13 -3.15 14.11
C ILE A 47 -4.75 -2.18 15.24
N LYS A 48 -4.79 -2.62 16.50
CA LYS A 48 -4.36 -1.82 17.66
C LYS A 48 -2.87 -1.47 17.63
N SER A 49 -2.05 -2.27 16.96
CA SER A 49 -0.61 -2.03 16.82
C SER A 49 -0.24 -1.04 15.72
N TYR A 50 -1.21 -0.55 14.92
CA TYR A 50 -0.92 0.37 13.84
C TYR A 50 -0.43 1.74 14.34
N GLY A 51 0.58 2.27 13.65
CA GLY A 51 1.03 3.64 13.85
C GLY A 51 -0.03 4.66 13.42
N PRO A 52 0.05 5.90 13.92
CA PRO A 52 -0.88 6.96 13.53
C PRO A 52 -0.73 7.28 12.04
N PRO A 53 -1.82 7.62 11.34
CA PRO A 53 -1.75 8.17 9.98
C PRO A 53 -0.73 9.31 9.89
N THR A 54 0.20 9.19 8.97
CA THR A 54 1.33 10.14 8.84
C THR A 54 1.37 10.71 7.45
N VAL A 55 1.39 12.04 7.32
CA VAL A 55 1.55 12.72 6.03
C VAL A 55 2.95 12.46 5.49
N ILE A 56 3.03 11.82 4.32
CA ILE A 56 4.30 11.51 3.65
C ILE A 56 4.55 12.40 2.44
N TYR A 57 3.53 13.09 1.93
CA TYR A 57 3.70 14.02 0.81
C TYR A 57 2.55 15.02 0.78
N ARG A 58 2.86 16.30 0.79
CA ARG A 58 1.87 17.38 0.72
C ARG A 58 1.80 17.91 -0.70
N ILE A 59 0.59 18.02 -1.25
CA ILE A 59 0.37 18.66 -2.55
C ILE A 59 0.09 20.15 -2.33
N ASP A 60 -0.81 20.45 -1.41
CA ASP A 60 -1.14 21.81 -0.94
C ASP A 60 -1.74 21.77 0.48
N GLU A 61 -2.45 22.83 0.89
CA GLU A 61 -3.10 22.94 2.20
C GLU A 61 -4.11 21.82 2.47
N HIS A 62 -4.90 21.45 1.46
CA HIS A 62 -6.01 20.51 1.61
C HIS A 62 -5.73 19.13 1.05
N ARG A 63 -4.79 19.02 0.11
CA ARG A 63 -4.46 17.78 -0.61
C ARG A 63 -3.12 17.21 -0.19
N PHE A 64 -3.10 15.94 0.21
CA PHE A 64 -1.88 15.27 0.66
C PHE A 64 -2.01 13.74 0.66
N PHE A 65 -0.87 13.06 0.65
CA PHE A 65 -0.77 11.62 0.81
C PHE A 65 -0.38 11.24 2.24
N THR A 66 -1.04 10.23 2.79
CA THR A 66 -0.72 9.65 4.10
C THR A 66 -0.27 8.20 3.96
N LEU A 67 0.62 7.77 4.86
CA LEU A 67 0.87 6.37 5.14
C LEU A 67 0.04 5.95 6.36
N GLU A 68 -0.73 4.89 6.22
CA GLU A 68 -1.64 4.39 7.26
C GLU A 68 -1.58 2.86 7.36
N LYS A 69 -2.17 2.31 8.42
CA LYS A 69 -2.28 0.85 8.64
C LYS A 69 -0.91 0.13 8.61
N TYR A 70 0.14 0.83 9.04
CA TYR A 70 1.50 0.31 9.12
C TYR A 70 1.86 -0.04 10.56
N ASN A 71 2.77 -1.00 10.73
CA ASN A 71 3.38 -1.35 12.01
C ASN A 71 4.75 -2.00 11.75
N GLU A 72 5.39 -2.55 12.77
CA GLU A 72 6.69 -3.24 12.64
C GLU A 72 6.68 -4.42 11.63
N ARG A 73 5.51 -5.00 11.35
CA ARG A 73 5.33 -6.16 10.45
C ARG A 73 4.76 -5.79 9.08
N ARG A 74 4.10 -4.64 8.94
CA ARG A 74 3.39 -4.20 7.74
C ARG A 74 3.92 -2.86 7.25
N SER A 75 4.22 -2.80 5.94
CA SER A 75 4.63 -1.56 5.29
C SER A 75 3.52 -0.49 5.23
N GLY A 76 2.27 -0.84 5.49
CA GLY A 76 1.13 0.09 5.43
C GLY A 76 0.49 0.18 4.05
N SER A 77 -0.47 1.10 3.96
CA SER A 77 -1.17 1.48 2.73
C SER A 77 -1.11 3.00 2.57
N THR A 78 -0.99 3.45 1.33
CA THR A 78 -0.90 4.87 1.02
C THR A 78 -2.25 5.41 0.58
N TYR A 79 -2.66 6.52 1.16
CA TYR A 79 -3.95 7.17 0.92
C TYR A 79 -3.77 8.55 0.32
N TYR A 80 -4.68 8.93 -0.57
CA TYR A 80 -4.92 10.31 -0.97
C TYR A 80 -5.99 10.93 -0.10
N ASN A 81 -5.75 12.18 0.31
CA ASN A 81 -6.69 12.94 1.11
C ASN A 81 -6.93 14.29 0.46
N ASN A 82 -8.20 14.71 0.41
CA ASN A 82 -8.61 16.08 0.11
C ASN A 82 -9.62 16.52 1.17
N THR A 83 -9.18 17.35 2.12
CA THR A 83 -10.02 17.77 3.26
C THR A 83 -11.16 18.69 2.85
N GLN A 84 -11.00 19.49 1.80
CA GLN A 84 -12.04 20.38 1.30
C GLN A 84 -13.21 19.60 0.68
N LYS A 85 -12.92 18.45 0.06
CA LYS A 85 -13.92 17.58 -0.59
C LYS A 85 -14.29 16.35 0.24
N GLY A 86 -13.72 16.19 1.43
CA GLY A 86 -13.93 15.02 2.28
C GLY A 86 -13.45 13.70 1.66
N ILE A 87 -12.44 13.74 0.79
CA ILE A 87 -11.92 12.55 0.09
C ILE A 87 -10.87 11.89 0.96
N HIS A 88 -10.98 10.57 1.12
CA HIS A 88 -9.98 9.70 1.72
C HIS A 88 -9.96 8.37 0.95
N GLN A 89 -8.96 8.19 0.09
CA GLN A 89 -8.92 7.12 -0.91
C GLN A 89 -7.63 6.31 -0.80
N GLU A 90 -7.74 4.99 -0.60
CA GLU A 90 -6.60 4.07 -0.67
C GLU A 90 -6.09 4.01 -2.12
N LEU A 91 -4.84 4.40 -2.34
CA LEU A 91 -4.22 4.33 -3.67
C LEU A 91 -3.52 2.98 -3.90
N ILE A 92 -2.80 2.50 -2.87
CA ILE A 92 -2.06 1.26 -2.94
C ILE A 92 -1.91 0.64 -1.55
N ARG A 93 -2.05 -0.70 -1.49
CA ARG A 93 -1.79 -1.51 -0.30
C ARG A 93 -0.29 -1.77 -0.08
N SER A 94 0.48 -0.69 -0.09
CA SER A 94 1.92 -0.68 0.12
C SER A 94 2.37 0.71 0.55
N SER A 95 3.58 0.81 1.08
CA SER A 95 4.20 2.10 1.36
C SER A 95 4.70 2.76 0.09
N ALA A 96 4.25 3.98 -0.19
CA ALA A 96 4.84 4.80 -1.25
C ALA A 96 6.29 5.22 -0.93
N CYS A 97 6.74 5.08 0.32
CA CYS A 97 8.15 5.25 0.70
C CYS A 97 9.09 4.31 -0.06
N ARG A 98 8.57 3.22 -0.66
CA ARG A 98 9.33 2.35 -1.57
C ARG A 98 9.81 3.06 -2.83
N TYR A 99 9.14 4.12 -3.23
CA TYR A 99 9.53 4.96 -4.35
C TYR A 99 10.53 6.02 -3.88
N GLN A 100 11.72 6.03 -4.47
CA GLN A 100 12.81 6.95 -4.12
C GLN A 100 13.13 7.94 -5.25
N GLY A 101 12.33 7.93 -6.33
CA GLY A 101 12.41 8.93 -7.38
C GLY A 101 11.74 10.24 -6.98
N ARG A 102 11.53 11.12 -7.96
CA ARG A 102 10.87 12.39 -7.76
C ARG A 102 9.43 12.36 -8.27
N LEU A 103 8.51 12.87 -7.48
CA LEU A 103 7.10 13.04 -7.84
C LEU A 103 6.74 14.52 -7.83
N ILE A 104 6.24 15.03 -8.95
CA ILE A 104 5.67 16.38 -9.07
C ILE A 104 4.17 16.23 -9.32
N TRP A 105 3.35 16.80 -8.46
CA TRP A 105 1.89 16.72 -8.54
C TRP A 105 1.30 18.04 -9.05
N ALA A 106 1.35 18.24 -10.37
CA ALA A 106 0.93 19.45 -11.06
C ALA A 106 -0.48 19.30 -11.69
N THR A 107 -1.43 18.79 -10.91
CA THR A 107 -2.82 18.56 -11.33
C THR A 107 -3.78 19.09 -10.27
N GLU A 108 -4.95 19.55 -10.70
CA GLU A 108 -6.07 19.97 -9.85
C GLU A 108 -7.13 18.86 -9.71
N ARG A 109 -6.96 17.75 -10.44
CA ARG A 109 -7.90 16.63 -10.46
C ARG A 109 -7.84 15.83 -9.16
N ASP A 110 -9.02 15.39 -8.73
CA ASP A 110 -9.23 14.44 -7.64
C ASP A 110 -9.79 13.10 -8.14
N ASP A 111 -10.11 13.02 -9.42
CA ASP A 111 -10.71 11.87 -10.09
C ASP A 111 -9.69 11.07 -10.91
N ALA A 112 -8.56 11.67 -11.27
CA ALA A 112 -7.48 11.01 -11.99
C ALA A 112 -6.18 11.02 -11.19
N PHE A 113 -5.56 9.85 -11.08
CA PHE A 113 -4.29 9.68 -10.39
C PHE A 113 -3.34 8.90 -11.29
N ALA A 114 -2.07 9.30 -11.31
CA ALA A 114 -0.95 8.49 -11.80
C ALA A 114 0.06 8.39 -10.67
N PHE A 115 0.07 7.27 -9.96
CA PHE A 115 0.77 7.14 -8.69
C PHE A 115 1.92 6.12 -8.76
N PRO A 116 3.16 6.47 -8.36
CA PRO A 116 4.25 5.51 -8.30
C PRO A 116 3.98 4.47 -7.22
N GLY A 117 3.92 3.20 -7.63
CA GLY A 117 3.70 2.07 -6.76
C GLY A 117 4.81 1.02 -6.91
N VAL A 118 5.02 0.25 -5.85
CA VAL A 118 5.83 -0.97 -5.89
C VAL A 118 4.94 -2.16 -5.61
N LEU A 119 4.70 -2.95 -6.65
CA LEU A 119 3.92 -4.18 -6.56
C LEU A 119 4.85 -5.36 -6.32
N SER A 120 4.37 -6.34 -5.54
CA SER A 120 4.98 -7.66 -5.45
C SER A 120 4.13 -8.66 -6.22
N ARG A 121 4.74 -9.50 -7.06
CA ARG A 121 4.02 -10.57 -7.79
C ARG A 121 3.55 -11.70 -6.87
N VAL A 122 4.06 -11.77 -5.64
CA VAL A 122 3.64 -12.73 -4.62
C VAL A 122 3.44 -12.00 -3.30
N THR A 123 2.28 -12.20 -2.69
CA THR A 123 1.90 -11.59 -1.41
C THR A 123 2.98 -11.81 -0.35
N SER A 124 3.45 -10.70 0.23
CA SER A 124 4.45 -10.59 1.31
C SER A 124 5.92 -10.62 0.86
N ARG A 125 6.55 -9.43 0.92
CA ARG A 125 7.99 -9.12 0.83
C ARG A 125 8.62 -9.15 -0.57
N CYS A 126 9.18 -8.00 -0.97
CA CYS A 126 10.18 -7.90 -2.05
C CYS A 126 11.45 -8.72 -1.75
N ALA A 127 11.65 -9.17 -0.52
CA ALA A 127 12.77 -9.99 -0.11
C ALA A 127 12.43 -11.47 -0.23
N GLY A 128 12.95 -12.13 -1.29
CA GLY A 128 13.12 -13.58 -1.33
C GLY A 128 12.30 -14.38 -2.35
N THR A 129 11.81 -13.79 -3.45
CA THR A 129 11.03 -14.55 -4.45
C THR A 129 11.67 -14.52 -5.83
N LYS A 130 11.56 -15.64 -6.57
CA LYS A 130 12.14 -15.90 -7.90
C LYS A 130 11.89 -14.82 -8.97
N THR A 131 11.02 -13.83 -8.72
CA THR A 131 10.57 -12.84 -9.71
C THR A 131 10.65 -11.39 -9.24
N GLY A 132 11.16 -11.08 -8.04
CA GLY A 132 11.36 -9.70 -7.56
C GLY A 132 10.10 -8.84 -7.44
N CYS A 133 10.30 -7.57 -7.05
CA CYS A 133 9.30 -6.51 -7.03
C CYS A 133 9.27 -5.73 -8.34
N VAL A 134 8.14 -5.06 -8.61
CA VAL A 134 7.93 -4.30 -9.85
C VAL A 134 7.52 -2.88 -9.52
N ASN A 135 8.32 -1.92 -9.99
CA ASN A 135 7.92 -0.51 -10.03
C ASN A 135 6.86 -0.33 -11.11
N VAL A 136 5.71 0.23 -10.75
CA VAL A 136 4.60 0.52 -11.66
C VAL A 136 4.07 1.92 -11.44
N ILE A 137 3.37 2.45 -12.41
CA ILE A 137 2.52 3.61 -12.23
C ILE A 137 1.08 3.09 -12.18
N LEU A 138 0.41 3.30 -11.05
CA LEU A 138 -1.00 2.97 -10.89
C LEU A 138 -1.84 4.13 -11.40
N VAL A 139 -2.67 3.88 -12.41
CA VAL A 139 -3.52 4.88 -13.03
C VAL A 139 -4.99 4.60 -12.74
N THR A 140 -5.76 5.64 -12.46
CA THR A 140 -7.21 5.60 -12.31
C THR A 140 -7.77 6.89 -12.90
N LEU A 141 -8.98 6.81 -13.47
CA LEU A 141 -9.74 7.95 -13.98
C LEU A 141 -11.13 8.05 -13.35
N ASP A 142 -11.33 7.36 -12.22
CA ASP A 142 -12.63 7.23 -11.54
C ASP A 142 -12.55 7.47 -10.03
N GLY A 143 -11.59 8.29 -9.60
CA GLY A 143 -11.39 8.70 -8.21
C GLY A 143 -10.78 7.61 -7.34
N GLY A 144 -10.03 6.67 -7.93
CA GLY A 144 -9.40 5.57 -7.21
C GLY A 144 -10.31 4.36 -6.95
N LYS A 145 -11.44 4.25 -7.65
CA LYS A 145 -12.29 3.04 -7.58
C LYS A 145 -11.64 1.88 -8.31
N ASN A 146 -11.04 2.14 -9.48
CA ASN A 146 -10.34 1.14 -10.27
C ASN A 146 -8.95 1.64 -10.65
N PHE A 147 -7.92 0.92 -10.19
CA PHE A 147 -6.53 1.16 -10.60
C PHE A 147 -6.09 0.18 -11.68
N ARG A 148 -5.41 0.71 -12.69
CA ARG A 148 -4.75 -0.05 -13.75
C ARG A 148 -3.24 0.19 -13.67
N PRO A 149 -2.42 -0.88 -13.56
CA PRO A 149 -0.98 -0.72 -13.61
C PRO A 149 -0.53 -0.48 -15.05
N THR A 150 0.32 0.52 -15.25
CA THR A 150 1.15 0.66 -16.45
C THR A 150 2.61 0.58 -16.06
N ASN A 151 3.41 -0.10 -16.87
CA ASN A 151 4.85 -0.19 -16.64
C ASN A 151 5.63 0.85 -17.44
N GLY A 152 5.09 1.48 -18.50
CA GLY A 152 5.58 2.68 -19.18
C GLY A 152 7.10 2.82 -19.44
N GLY A 153 7.91 1.76 -19.34
CA GLY A 153 9.38 1.85 -19.24
C GLY A 153 9.96 2.19 -17.84
N PHE A 154 9.10 2.35 -16.82
CA PHE A 154 9.38 2.68 -15.42
C PHE A 154 9.93 1.52 -14.57
N GLY A 155 9.75 0.25 -14.98
CA GLY A 155 10.27 -0.85 -14.16
C GLY A 155 10.18 -2.25 -14.76
N GLY A 156 11.25 -3.01 -14.54
CA GLY A 156 11.27 -4.47 -14.62
C GLY A 156 11.25 -5.08 -13.22
N ASN A 157 11.27 -6.42 -13.16
CA ASN A 157 11.42 -7.14 -11.91
C ASN A 157 12.78 -6.81 -11.25
N THR A 158 12.77 -6.45 -9.97
CA THR A 158 13.97 -6.09 -9.21
C THR A 158 13.81 -6.38 -7.72
N ASP A 159 14.90 -6.75 -7.06
CA ASP A 159 14.94 -6.92 -5.60
C ASP A 159 15.23 -5.60 -4.87
N HIS A 160 15.58 -4.53 -5.59
CA HIS A 160 15.94 -3.22 -5.04
C HIS A 160 15.07 -2.08 -5.64
N PRO A 161 13.72 -2.15 -5.51
CA PRO A 161 12.81 -1.23 -6.19
C PRO A 161 13.04 0.25 -5.84
N GLY A 162 13.48 0.54 -4.61
CA GLY A 162 13.87 1.88 -4.16
C GLY A 162 15.03 2.44 -5.00
N TYR A 163 16.16 1.73 -5.05
CA TYR A 163 17.31 2.14 -5.86
C TYR A 163 16.93 2.38 -7.34
N TYR A 164 16.22 1.45 -7.98
CA TYR A 164 15.84 1.58 -9.39
C TYR A 164 14.88 2.74 -9.64
N SER A 165 13.91 2.94 -8.75
CA SER A 165 12.96 4.04 -8.89
C SER A 165 13.61 5.40 -8.68
N SER A 166 14.75 5.46 -7.98
CA SER A 166 15.50 6.71 -7.76
C SER A 166 16.01 7.38 -9.03
N PHE A 167 16.01 6.70 -10.18
CA PHE A 167 16.44 7.27 -11.47
C PHE A 167 15.30 7.93 -12.25
N PHE A 168 14.08 7.93 -11.69
CA PHE A 168 12.90 8.38 -12.40
C PHE A 168 12.29 9.63 -11.79
N ASP A 169 11.74 10.45 -12.68
CA ASP A 169 10.87 11.58 -12.37
C ASP A 169 9.46 11.26 -12.89
N ILE A 170 8.43 11.47 -12.07
CA ILE A 170 7.03 11.40 -12.50
C ILE A 170 6.39 12.76 -12.27
N ILE A 171 5.79 13.33 -13.32
CA ILE A 171 5.06 14.59 -13.25
C ILE A 171 3.61 14.33 -13.64
N VAL A 172 2.68 14.45 -12.69
CA VAL A 172 1.26 14.24 -12.93
C VAL A 172 0.61 15.56 -13.31
N THR A 173 -0.20 15.56 -14.37
CA THR A 173 -0.92 16.74 -14.89
C THR A 173 -2.42 16.46 -15.01
N ASN A 174 -3.20 17.46 -15.43
CA ASN A 174 -4.64 17.28 -15.67
C ASN A 174 -4.93 16.30 -16.83
N GLU A 175 -4.02 16.22 -17.80
CA GLU A 175 -4.17 15.45 -19.03
C GLU A 175 -3.54 14.06 -18.96
N GLY A 176 -2.64 13.81 -18.01
CA GLY A 176 -1.88 12.57 -17.94
C GLY A 176 -0.67 12.67 -17.03
N PHE A 177 0.45 12.10 -17.46
CA PHE A 177 1.72 12.25 -16.75
C PHE A 177 2.94 12.19 -17.67
N TYR A 178 4.04 12.79 -17.22
CA TYR A 178 5.36 12.61 -17.79
C TYR A 178 6.14 11.60 -16.97
N LEU A 179 6.90 10.76 -17.66
CA LEU A 179 7.88 9.86 -17.09
C LEU A 179 9.27 10.23 -17.62
N GLY A 180 10.14 10.67 -16.73
CA GLY A 180 11.53 10.98 -17.02
C GLY A 180 12.44 9.88 -16.50
N LYS A 181 13.41 9.43 -17.30
CA LYS A 181 14.47 8.51 -16.86
C LYS A 181 15.83 9.17 -16.97
N SER A 182 16.58 9.23 -15.87
CA SER A 182 17.95 9.76 -15.83
C SER A 182 19.01 8.66 -15.82
N THR A 183 20.21 9.05 -16.20
CA THR A 183 21.45 8.26 -16.02
C THR A 183 21.98 8.32 -14.58
N THR A 184 21.54 9.30 -13.78
CA THR A 184 21.97 9.51 -12.40
C THR A 184 20.80 9.40 -11.43
N SER A 185 21.07 8.96 -10.20
CA SER A 185 20.05 8.89 -9.16
C SER A 185 19.61 10.30 -8.75
N ARG A 186 18.29 10.50 -8.67
CA ARG A 186 17.63 11.72 -8.20
C ARG A 186 17.81 11.96 -6.72
N LEU A 187 18.37 11.04 -5.95
CA LEU A 187 18.72 11.31 -4.55
C LEU A 187 19.86 12.34 -4.42
N LYS A 188 20.58 12.64 -5.50
CA LYS A 188 21.75 13.53 -5.52
C LYS A 188 21.66 14.69 -6.52
N ASN A 189 20.59 14.75 -7.33
CA ASN A 189 20.44 15.75 -8.39
C ASN A 189 18.95 16.06 -8.66
N ASP A 190 18.61 17.35 -8.60
CA ASP A 190 17.25 17.87 -8.79
C ASP A 190 17.07 18.62 -10.14
N SER A 191 18.05 18.62 -11.05
CA SER A 191 17.84 19.19 -12.39
C SER A 191 16.82 18.36 -13.20
N LEU A 192 15.93 19.06 -13.91
CA LEU A 192 14.94 18.48 -14.84
C LEU A 192 15.46 18.39 -16.28
N ASP A 193 16.68 18.87 -16.55
CA ASP A 193 17.22 19.01 -17.92
C ASP A 193 17.87 17.72 -18.46
N ASP A 194 18.16 16.77 -17.58
CA ASP A 194 18.92 15.54 -17.88
C ASP A 194 18.10 14.27 -18.24
N PRO A 195 16.84 14.07 -17.82
CA PRO A 195 16.15 12.81 -18.10
C PRO A 195 15.60 12.72 -19.52
N TRP A 196 15.57 11.47 -20.02
CA TRP A 196 14.79 11.11 -21.20
C TRP A 196 13.31 11.09 -20.83
N TRP A 197 12.53 12.01 -21.40
CA TRP A 197 11.10 12.18 -21.12
C TRP A 197 10.20 11.44 -22.11
N GLN A 198 9.10 10.90 -21.57
CA GLN A 198 7.96 10.39 -22.32
C GLN A 198 6.66 10.89 -21.67
N LYS A 199 5.72 11.35 -22.48
CA LYS A 199 4.39 11.77 -22.01
C LYS A 199 3.35 10.67 -22.26
N PHE A 200 2.47 10.49 -21.29
CA PHE A 200 1.32 9.59 -21.35
C PHE A 200 0.07 10.42 -21.13
N TYR A 201 -0.94 10.21 -21.97
CA TYR A 201 -2.23 10.86 -21.86
C TYR A 201 -3.22 9.93 -21.17
N PHE A 202 -4.08 10.48 -20.34
CA PHE A 202 -5.21 9.77 -19.78
C PHE A 202 -6.22 9.44 -20.87
N ASP A 203 -6.59 8.17 -20.94
CA ASP A 203 -7.51 7.66 -21.94
C ASP A 203 -8.46 6.63 -21.31
N PRO A 204 -9.73 6.98 -21.06
CA PRO A 204 -10.68 6.03 -20.47
C PRO A 204 -11.01 4.85 -21.39
N THR A 205 -10.66 4.94 -22.69
CA THR A 205 -10.89 3.87 -23.66
C THR A 205 -9.77 2.84 -23.69
N ASP A 206 -8.57 3.18 -23.20
CA ASP A 206 -7.47 2.23 -23.06
C ASP A 206 -7.66 1.33 -21.84
N SER A 207 -7.30 0.06 -22.01
CA SER A 207 -7.28 -0.97 -20.98
C SER A 207 -6.49 -0.61 -19.72
N ASN A 208 -5.43 0.20 -19.85
CA ASN A 208 -4.58 0.66 -18.75
C ASN A 208 -4.81 2.14 -18.38
N TYR A 209 -5.87 2.75 -18.92
CA TYR A 209 -6.22 4.17 -18.80
C TYR A 209 -5.22 5.17 -19.36
N VAL A 210 -4.25 4.72 -20.16
CA VAL A 210 -3.27 5.61 -20.78
C VAL A 210 -2.91 5.19 -22.19
N HIS A 211 -2.79 6.15 -23.09
CA HIS A 211 -2.07 5.94 -24.34
C HIS A 211 -0.83 6.83 -24.38
N SER A 212 0.22 6.31 -25.01
CA SER A 212 1.30 7.13 -25.52
C SER A 212 1.13 7.23 -27.03
N SER A 213 1.05 8.44 -27.57
CA SER A 213 1.34 8.65 -29.00
C SER A 213 2.76 8.12 -29.24
N LEU A 214 2.88 7.07 -30.05
CA LEU A 214 4.18 6.50 -30.45
C LEU A 214 5.00 7.61 -31.15
N GLY A 215 5.81 8.36 -30.41
CA GLY A 215 6.67 9.41 -30.98
C GLY A 215 6.97 10.64 -30.10
N ASP A 216 6.15 10.96 -29.10
CA ASP A 216 6.28 12.26 -28.42
C ASP A 216 7.25 12.19 -27.23
N LYS A 217 8.55 12.32 -27.56
CA LYS A 217 9.55 12.82 -26.62
C LYS A 217 9.21 14.29 -26.33
N GLU A 218 8.29 14.50 -25.39
CA GLU A 218 7.88 15.83 -24.97
C GLU A 218 8.50 16.12 -23.61
N SER A 219 9.37 17.13 -23.55
CA SER A 219 9.86 17.64 -22.28
C SER A 219 8.75 18.41 -21.56
N PRO A 220 8.56 18.20 -20.25
CA PRO A 220 7.60 18.96 -19.46
C PRO A 220 8.00 20.44 -19.40
N SER A 221 7.01 21.33 -19.28
CA SER A 221 7.27 22.74 -18.97
C SER A 221 7.98 22.86 -17.62
N SER A 222 9.00 23.72 -17.55
CA SER A 222 9.71 24.04 -16.29
C SER A 222 8.82 24.74 -15.25
N THR A 223 7.64 25.19 -15.65
CA THR A 223 6.65 25.80 -14.75
C THR A 223 5.83 24.76 -13.97
N LEU A 224 5.87 23.48 -14.36
CA LEU A 224 5.15 22.41 -13.67
C LEU A 224 5.79 22.13 -12.32
N LYS A 225 5.00 22.28 -11.25
CA LYS A 225 5.45 22.08 -9.88
C LYS A 225 4.31 21.60 -9.01
N THR A 226 4.66 20.90 -7.94
CA THR A 226 3.73 20.64 -6.84
C THR A 226 3.47 21.97 -6.14
N PRO A 227 2.23 22.35 -5.82
CA PRO A 227 1.96 23.65 -5.18
C PRO A 227 2.70 23.88 -3.86
N SER A 228 2.93 22.82 -3.07
CA SER A 228 3.72 22.83 -1.84
C SER A 228 5.25 22.87 -2.07
N GLU A 229 5.70 22.78 -3.32
CA GLU A 229 7.09 22.56 -3.74
C GLU A 229 7.68 21.22 -3.27
N GLN A 230 6.91 20.36 -2.60
CA GLN A 230 7.37 19.03 -2.22
C GLN A 230 7.49 18.13 -3.46
N THR A 231 8.65 17.52 -3.64
CA THR A 231 8.94 16.70 -4.83
C THR A 231 9.28 15.24 -4.48
N ARG A 232 9.31 14.86 -3.21
CA ARG A 232 9.63 13.50 -2.73
C ARG A 232 8.79 13.12 -1.53
N PHE A 233 8.57 11.82 -1.35
CA PHE A 233 7.97 11.32 -0.13
C PHE A 233 8.91 11.55 1.06
N ASP A 234 8.41 12.19 2.11
CA ASP A 234 9.07 12.29 3.41
C ASP A 234 8.67 11.10 4.28
N CYS A 235 9.61 10.17 4.43
CA CYS A 235 9.45 8.95 5.21
C CYS A 235 10.42 8.91 6.40
N SER A 236 10.78 10.11 6.91
CA SER A 236 11.72 10.29 8.02
C SER A 236 11.07 10.13 9.40
N ALA A 237 9.73 10.18 9.47
CA ALA A 237 9.00 10.02 10.73
C ALA A 237 9.47 8.74 11.46
N PRO A 238 9.82 8.81 12.76
CA PRO A 238 10.38 7.66 13.49
C PRO A 238 9.51 6.41 13.46
N SER A 239 8.19 6.59 13.42
CA SER A 239 7.21 5.51 13.31
C SER A 239 7.26 4.79 11.95
N ILE A 240 7.72 5.47 10.89
CA ILE A 240 7.88 4.94 9.53
C ILE A 240 9.33 4.46 9.28
N TYR A 241 10.29 5.01 10.03
CA TYR A 241 11.72 4.83 9.79
C TYR A 241 12.18 3.36 9.64
N PRO A 242 11.70 2.38 10.43
CA PRO A 242 12.05 0.97 10.21
C PRO A 242 11.66 0.43 8.83
N ILE A 243 10.55 0.93 8.25
CA ILE A 243 10.04 0.56 6.94
C ILE A 243 10.89 1.20 5.84
N SER A 244 11.26 2.48 6.00
CA SER A 244 12.04 3.23 5.00
C SER A 244 13.52 2.84 4.94
N GLN A 245 14.09 2.29 6.02
CA GLN A 245 15.48 1.79 6.03
C GLN A 245 15.68 0.47 5.29
N ALA A 246 14.67 -0.42 5.31
CA ALA A 246 14.72 -1.70 4.60
C ALA A 246 14.82 -1.55 3.07
N GLU A 247 14.64 -0.33 2.55
CA GLU A 247 14.56 -0.01 1.13
C GLU A 247 15.77 0.80 0.64
N LYS A 248 16.68 1.19 1.53
CA LYS A 248 17.91 1.95 1.25
C LYS A 248 19.14 1.07 1.02
N LEU A 249 19.03 -0.24 1.25
CA LEU A 249 20.07 -1.25 1.04
C LEU A 249 19.87 -1.93 -0.32
#